data_AF-A0A5M3W3S4-F1
#
_entry.id   AF-A0A5M3W3S4-F1
#
_cell.length_a   1.000
_cell.length_b   1.000
_cell.length_c   1.000
_cell.angle_alpha   90.00
_cell.angle_beta   90.00
_cell.angle_gamma   90.00
#
_symmetry.space_group_name_H-M   'P 1'
#
loop_
_entity.id
_entity.type
_entity.pdbx_description
1 polymer ?
#
loop_
_entity_poly.entity_id
_entity_poly.type
_entity_poly.pdbx_seq_one_letter_code
_entity_poly.pdbx_strand_id
1 'polypeptide(L)' 'MAKQRLGARTGNRRLAAAGRTESAEARLLETKDKIKAAARKIRREYRSAR' A
#
# COMPACT_ATOMS: atom_id res chain seq x y z
N MET A 1 10.84 -3.17 -0.66
CA MET A 1 11.78 -3.44 0.46
C MET A 1 13.23 -3.75 0.03
N ALA A 2 13.47 -4.48 -1.07
CA ALA A 2 14.83 -4.85 -1.49
C ALA A 2 15.76 -3.63 -1.69
N LYS A 3 15.30 -2.58 -2.37
CA LYS A 3 16.05 -1.32 -2.57
C LYS A 3 16.38 -0.60 -1.25
N GLN A 4 15.47 -0.64 -0.28
CA GLN A 4 15.71 -0.05 1.04
C GLN A 4 16.85 -0.78 1.77
N ARG A 5 16.79 -2.11 1.82
CA ARG A 5 17.80 -2.94 2.48
C ARG A 5 19.15 -2.88 1.77
N LEU A 6 19.14 -2.91 0.44
CA LEU A 6 20.35 -2.82 -0.37
C LEU A 6 21.00 -1.44 -0.25
N GLY A 7 20.21 -0.36 -0.33
CA GLY A 7 20.70 0.99 -0.11
C GLY A 7 21.25 1.23 1.31
N ALA A 8 20.63 0.65 2.34
CA ALA A 8 21.15 0.70 3.70
C ALA A 8 22.49 -0.06 3.83
N ARG A 9 22.58 -1.25 3.22
CA ARG A 9 23.79 -2.09 3.26
C ARG A 9 24.96 -1.48 2.48
N THR A 10 24.70 -0.79 1.38
CA THR A 10 25.74 -0.17 0.54
C THR A 10 26.01 1.29 0.87
N GLY A 11 25.36 1.86 1.91
CA GLY A 11 25.46 3.29 2.23
C GLY A 11 24.81 4.23 1.19
N ASN A 12 24.10 3.69 0.19
CA ASN A 12 23.45 4.47 -0.85
C ASN A 12 22.10 5.01 -0.35
N ARG A 13 22.13 6.23 0.22
CA ARG A 13 20.95 6.91 0.79
C ARG A 13 19.82 7.14 -0.22
N ARG A 14 20.15 7.44 -1.49
CA ARG A 14 19.14 7.66 -2.54
C ARG A 14 18.37 6.38 -2.83
N LEU A 15 19.08 5.25 -2.95
CA LEU A 15 18.48 3.94 -3.17
C LEU A 15 17.61 3.52 -1.97
N ALA A 16 18.07 3.81 -0.75
CA ALA A 16 17.30 3.54 0.44
C ALA A 16 16.00 4.35 0.51
N ALA A 17 16.05 5.63 0.10
CA ALA A 17 14.87 6.49 0.00
C ALA A 17 13.87 6.00 -1.06
N ALA A 18 14.35 5.61 -2.25
CA ALA A 18 13.49 5.04 -3.29
C ALA A 18 12.77 3.76 -2.82
N GLY A 19 13.44 2.91 -2.04
CA GLY A 19 12.78 1.74 -1.45
C GLY A 19 11.69 2.09 -0.44
N ARG A 20 11.78 3.24 0.24
CA ARG A 20 10.74 3.74 1.16
C ARG A 20 9.54 4.29 0.39
N THR A 21 9.76 5.04 -0.70
CA THR A 21 8.67 5.58 -1.52
C THR A 21 7.88 4.45 -2.17
N GLU A 22 8.54 3.46 -2.77
CA GLU A 22 7.87 2.27 -3.32
C GLU A 22 7.01 1.54 -2.27
N SER A 23 7.53 1.42 -1.04
CA SER A 23 6.80 0.75 0.04
C SER A 23 5.60 1.59 0.51
N ALA A 24 5.69 2.91 0.48
CA ALA A 24 4.58 3.80 0.80
C ALA A 24 3.49 3.75 -0.29
N GLU A 25 3.86 3.74 -1.56
CA GLU A 25 2.94 3.61 -2.69
C GLU A 25 2.16 2.29 -2.65
N ALA A 26 2.85 1.18 -2.36
CA ALA A 26 2.21 -0.12 -2.18
C ALA A 26 1.16 -0.11 -1.06
N ARG A 27 1.47 0.53 0.08
CA ARG A 27 0.51 0.69 1.20
C ARG A 27 -0.68 1.56 0.83
N LEU A 28 -0.47 2.62 0.05
CA LEU A 28 -1.56 3.47 -0.42
C LEU A 28 -2.49 2.69 -1.35
N LEU A 29 -1.95 1.86 -2.24
CA LEU A 29 -2.77 1.01 -3.11
C LEU A 29 -3.57 -0.03 -2.30
N GLU A 30 -2.92 -0.72 -1.37
CA GLU A 30 -3.58 -1.68 -0.47
C GLU A 30 -4.72 -1.01 0.33
N THR A 31 -4.48 0.21 0.83
CA THR A 31 -5.49 0.99 1.56
C THR A 31 -6.67 1.33 0.65
N LYS A 32 -6.43 1.75 -0.60
CA LYS A 32 -7.49 2.02 -1.59
C LYS A 32 -8.34 0.77 -1.85
N ASP A 33 -7.72 -0.39 -1.95
CA ASP A 33 -8.44 -1.64 -2.19
C ASP A 33 -9.27 -2.06 -0.97
N LYS A 34 -8.76 -1.88 0.26
CA LYS A 34 -9.54 -2.08 1.50
C LYS A 34 -10.76 -1.17 1.56
N ILE A 35 -10.60 0.12 1.22
CA ILE A 35 -11.73 1.06 1.17
C ILE A 35 -12.77 0.60 0.15
N LYS A 36 -12.35 0.21 -1.06
CA LYS A 36 -13.26 -0.31 -2.08
C LYS A 36 -13.99 -1.56 -1.62
N ALA A 37 -13.29 -2.49 -0.96
CA ALA A 37 -13.88 -3.72 -0.43
C ALA A 37 -14.93 -3.41 0.66
N ALA A 38 -14.62 -2.52 1.60
CA ALA A 38 -15.55 -2.06 2.61
C ALA A 38 -16.79 -1.41 1.99
N ALA A 39 -16.61 -0.51 1.03
CA ALA A 39 -17.71 0.14 0.32
C ALA A 39 -18.60 -0.88 -0.43
N ARG A 40 -18.01 -1.90 -1.06
CA ARG A 40 -18.77 -2.99 -1.69
C ARG A 40 -19.56 -3.80 -0.67
N LYS A 41 -18.97 -4.09 0.50
CA LYS A 41 -19.64 -4.82 1.58
C LYS A 41 -20.88 -4.04 2.06
N ILE A 42 -20.72 -2.75 2.37
CA ILE A 42 -21.82 -1.88 2.78
C ILE A 42 -22.92 -1.86 1.71
N ARG A 43 -22.57 -1.62 0.44
CA ARG A 43 -23.56 -1.63 -0.66
C ARG A 43 -24.31 -2.95 -0.78
N ARG A 44 -23.63 -4.09 -0.56
CA ARG A 44 -24.26 -5.41 -0.59
C ARG A 44 -25.26 -5.55 0.56
N GLU A 45 -24.87 -5.20 1.78
CA GLU A 45 -25.72 -5.27 2.98
C GLU A 45 -26.99 -4.44 2.82
N TYR A 46 -26.87 -3.17 2.40
CA TYR A 46 -28.01 -2.29 2.16
C TYR A 46 -28.89 -2.74 0.98
N ARG A 47 -28.33 -3.42 -0.03
CA ARG A 47 -29.10 -3.99 -1.13
C ARG A 47 -29.91 -5.21 -0.68
N SER A 48 -29.37 -6.04 0.20
CA SER A 48 -30.06 -7.22 0.74
C SER A 48 -31.05 -6.90 1.87
N ALA A 49 -30.93 -5.72 2.49
CA ALA A 49 -31.86 -5.25 3.52
C ALA A 49 -33.12 -4.56 2.95
N ARG A 50 -33.21 -4.43 1.62
CA ARG A 50 -34.34 -3.85 0.88
C ARG A 50 -34.98 -4.93 0.03
#